data_AF-A0AAW0XR59-F1
#
_entry.id   AF-A0AAW0XR59-F1
#
_cell.length_a   1.000
_cell.length_b   1.000
_cell.length_c   1.000
_cell.angle_alpha   90.00
_cell.angle_beta   90.00
_cell.angle_gamma   90.00
#
_symmetry.space_group_name_H-M   'P 1'
#
loop_
_entity.id
_entity.type
_entity.pdbx_description
1 polymer ?
#
loop_
_entity_poly.entity_id
_entity_poly.type
_entity_poly.pdbx_seq_one_letter_code
_entity_poly.pdbx_strand_id
1 'polypeptide(L)'
;MALLRMYAAKTIITGGLLRSYIDTHKVLLVACKQTIAQQLGLPEPPKRPLVPHLRFLKHYLEVNKMNFPGLTHRELFIKTSQLWKSLAPTEKEKWTCEYEKDKIIYDDRYKKYMSTLIPSQVESIRDLKEKQAKDKIRQGKRREKKKEANMLGKPRYPGNGFTLFMISLDRGETPSKNVERWPR
;
A
#
# COMPACT_ATOMS: atom_id res chain seq x y z
N MET A 1 13.33 -12.38 -48.83
CA MET A 1 14.38 -11.60 -48.14
C MET A 1 13.71 -10.61 -47.20
N ALA A 2 13.99 -10.75 -45.89
CA ALA A 2 13.68 -9.84 -44.76
C ALA A 2 12.18 -9.53 -44.50
N LEU A 3 11.45 -10.09 -43.52
CA LEU A 3 11.71 -10.20 -42.07
C LEU A 3 12.43 -8.99 -41.46
N LEU A 4 11.67 -8.01 -40.92
CA LEU A 4 11.92 -7.31 -39.64
C LEU A 4 11.03 -6.07 -39.50
N ARG A 5 9.98 -6.15 -38.68
CA ARG A 5 9.60 -5.13 -37.67
C ARG A 5 8.46 -5.64 -36.79
N MET A 6 8.79 -6.67 -36.03
CA MET A 6 8.24 -6.83 -34.69
C MET A 6 8.74 -5.65 -33.84
N TYR A 7 7.84 -4.97 -33.12
CA TYR A 7 7.94 -4.49 -31.72
C TYR A 7 7.14 -3.20 -31.48
N ALA A 8 6.43 -3.21 -30.33
CA ALA A 8 5.71 -2.11 -29.67
C ALA A 8 4.36 -1.70 -30.33
N ALA A 9 3.20 -1.73 -29.66
CA ALA A 9 2.92 -1.68 -28.24
C ALA A 9 1.62 -2.45 -27.92
N LYS A 10 1.70 -3.41 -26.98
CA LYS A 10 0.53 -3.88 -26.24
C LYS A 10 0.23 -2.82 -25.18
N THR A 11 -0.50 -1.76 -25.52
CA THR A 11 -1.07 -0.86 -24.53
C THR A 11 -2.24 -1.59 -23.87
N ILE A 12 -1.95 -2.07 -22.66
CA ILE A 12 -2.90 -2.58 -21.69
C ILE A 12 -3.83 -1.41 -21.30
N ILE A 13 -4.92 -1.23 -22.04
CA ILE A 13 -6.02 -0.35 -21.63
C ILE A 13 -6.88 -1.16 -20.66
N THR A 14 -6.45 -1.24 -19.40
CA THR A 14 -7.28 -1.76 -18.31
C THR A 14 -7.37 -0.72 -17.20
N GLY A 15 -8.56 -0.13 -17.03
CA GLY A 15 -9.01 0.44 -15.75
C GLY A 15 -8.43 1.79 -15.30
N GLY A 16 -8.10 2.70 -16.22
CA GLY A 16 -7.52 4.01 -15.87
C GLY A 16 -8.50 5.13 -15.51
N LEU A 17 -9.68 5.21 -16.15
CA LEU A 17 -10.51 6.43 -16.12
C LEU A 17 -11.32 6.64 -14.83
N LEU A 18 -11.81 5.56 -14.20
CA LEU A 18 -12.40 5.69 -12.86
C LEU A 18 -11.34 5.95 -11.78
N ARG A 19 -10.06 5.66 -12.03
CA ARG A 19 -8.97 6.00 -11.11
C ARG A 19 -8.61 7.50 -11.23
N SER A 20 -8.51 8.01 -12.45
CA SER A 20 -8.18 9.42 -12.70
C SER A 20 -9.30 10.38 -12.30
N TYR A 21 -10.56 9.96 -12.38
CA TYR A 21 -11.71 10.77 -11.93
C TYR A 21 -11.86 10.84 -10.40
N ILE A 22 -11.34 9.84 -9.67
CA ILE A 22 -11.31 9.86 -8.20
C ILE A 22 -10.15 10.72 -7.66
N ASP A 23 -9.09 10.94 -8.45
CA ASP A 23 -7.91 11.73 -8.05
C ASP A 23 -8.11 13.26 -8.13
N THR A 24 -9.13 13.76 -8.84
CA THR A 24 -9.35 15.20 -9.04
C THR A 24 -10.13 15.88 -7.91
N HIS A 25 -10.74 15.13 -6.99
CA HIS A 25 -11.34 15.69 -5.78
C HIS A 25 -10.45 15.43 -4.55
N LYS A 26 -9.58 16.40 -4.22
CA LYS A 26 -8.80 16.46 -2.96
C LYS A 26 -9.63 16.29 -1.67
N VAL A 27 -10.97 16.29 -1.77
CA VAL A 27 -11.92 16.15 -0.65
C VAL A 27 -12.10 14.69 -0.20
N LEU A 28 -11.82 13.69 -1.05
CA LEU A 28 -12.05 12.27 -0.71
C LEU A 28 -10.80 11.50 -0.22
N LEU A 29 -9.64 12.13 -0.16
CA LEU A 29 -8.40 11.53 0.34
C LEU A 29 -8.27 11.56 1.88
N VAL A 30 -9.35 11.83 2.61
CA VAL A 30 -9.42 11.72 4.08
C VAL A 30 -9.80 10.29 4.51
N ALA A 31 -9.37 9.28 3.75
CA ALA A 31 -9.29 7.91 4.26
C ALA A 31 -7.85 7.61 4.70
N CYS A 32 -7.26 8.52 5.49
CA CYS A 32 -6.07 8.16 6.26
C CYS A 32 -6.47 6.96 7.13
N LYS A 33 -5.74 5.85 6.98
CA LYS A 33 -5.96 4.67 7.82
C LYS A 33 -5.68 5.09 9.27
N GLN A 34 -6.73 5.39 10.01
CA GLN A 34 -6.64 5.79 11.42
C GLN A 34 -5.97 4.68 12.23
N THR A 35 -5.14 5.06 13.19
CA THR A 35 -4.55 4.10 14.14
C THR A 35 -5.66 3.55 15.04
N ILE A 36 -5.49 2.35 15.58
CA ILE A 36 -6.49 1.74 16.49
C ILE A 36 -6.75 2.65 17.70
N ALA A 37 -5.71 3.30 18.21
CA ALA A 37 -5.84 4.28 19.29
C ALA A 37 -6.67 5.50 18.86
N GLN A 38 -6.43 6.04 17.66
CA GLN A 38 -7.20 7.17 17.12
C GLN A 38 -8.67 6.80 16.88
N GLN A 39 -8.98 5.57 16.46
CA GLN A 39 -10.36 5.08 16.31
C GLN A 39 -11.11 5.02 17.65
N LEU A 40 -10.39 4.82 18.75
CA LEU A 40 -10.92 4.75 20.11
C LEU A 40 -10.82 6.09 20.87
N GLY A 41 -10.29 7.15 20.24
CA GLY A 41 -10.03 8.43 20.93
C GLY A 41 -8.96 8.36 22.03
N LEU A 42 -8.10 7.35 22.00
CA LEU A 42 -7.05 7.11 22.98
C LEU A 42 -5.74 7.82 22.56
N PRO A 43 -4.86 8.14 23.52
CA PRO A 43 -3.52 8.63 23.19
C PRO A 43 -2.79 7.63 22.29
N GLU A 44 -1.99 8.13 21.34
CA GLU A 44 -1.26 7.24 20.45
C GLU A 44 -0.18 6.46 21.23
N PRO A 45 -0.07 5.14 21.02
CA PRO A 45 0.99 4.36 21.63
C PRO A 45 2.36 4.84 21.11
N PRO A 46 3.40 4.86 21.96
CA PRO A 46 4.74 5.20 21.50
C PRO A 46 5.17 4.24 20.39
N LYS A 47 5.88 4.76 19.38
CA LYS A 47 6.37 3.96 18.25
C LYS A 47 7.65 3.23 18.64
N ARG A 48 7.76 1.96 18.25
CA ARG A 48 8.99 1.19 18.42
C ARG A 48 10.14 1.85 17.65
N PRO A 49 11.36 1.88 18.24
CA PRO A 49 12.52 2.42 17.54
C PRO A 49 12.88 1.54 16.34
N LEU A 50 13.52 2.14 15.34
CA LEU A 50 13.94 1.43 14.14
C LEU A 50 15.13 0.52 14.45
N VAL A 51 15.02 -0.75 14.04
CA VAL A 51 16.10 -1.74 14.12
C VAL A 51 17.35 -1.23 13.39
N PRO A 52 18.59 -1.55 13.84
CA PRO A 52 19.82 -0.99 13.29
C PRO A 52 19.93 -1.02 11.77
N HIS A 53 19.62 -2.16 11.15
CA HIS A 53 19.66 -2.29 9.69
C HIS A 53 18.63 -1.39 8.97
N LEU A 54 17.44 -1.19 9.54
CA LEU A 54 16.41 -0.31 8.96
C LEU A 54 16.80 1.17 9.11
N ARG A 55 17.43 1.52 10.24
CA ARG A 55 17.96 2.87 10.49
C ARG A 55 19.05 3.20 9.46
N PHE A 56 19.99 2.26 9.25
CA PHE A 56 20.99 2.36 8.19
C PHE A 56 20.34 2.51 6.80
N LEU A 57 19.42 1.60 6.44
CA LEU A 57 18.74 1.66 5.14
C LEU A 57 18.05 3.01 4.93
N LYS A 58 17.35 3.55 5.93
CA LYS A 58 16.70 4.85 5.83
C LYS A 58 17.71 5.96 5.52
N HIS A 59 18.79 6.05 6.30
CA HIS A 59 19.82 7.07 6.14
C HIS A 59 20.46 7.01 4.74
N TYR A 60 20.91 5.83 4.32
CA TYR A 60 21.60 5.68 3.04
C TYR A 60 20.67 5.75 1.82
N LEU A 61 19.38 5.39 1.96
CA LEU A 61 18.40 5.62 0.90
C LEU A 61 18.16 7.10 0.64
N GLU A 62 18.11 7.92 1.69
CA GLU A 62 17.97 9.37 1.56
C GLU A 62 19.18 9.98 0.86
N VAL A 63 20.39 9.58 1.27
CA VAL A 63 21.65 9.99 0.60
C VAL A 63 21.69 9.54 -0.85
N ASN A 64 21.39 8.26 -1.12
CA ASN A 64 21.45 7.70 -2.47
C ASN A 64 20.37 8.26 -3.40
N LYS A 65 19.21 8.67 -2.87
CA LYS A 65 18.17 9.33 -3.64
C LYS A 65 18.65 10.69 -4.18
N MET A 66 19.45 11.42 -3.40
CA MET A 66 20.03 12.68 -3.84
C MET A 66 21.12 12.46 -4.89
N ASN A 67 21.96 11.44 -4.71
CA ASN A 67 23.06 11.13 -5.63
C ASN A 67 22.58 10.50 -6.95
N PHE A 68 21.48 9.73 -6.92
CA PHE A 68 20.98 8.98 -8.07
C PHE A 68 19.46 9.16 -8.25
N PRO A 69 18.99 10.34 -8.69
CA PRO A 69 17.56 10.63 -8.83
C PRO A 69 16.86 9.81 -9.92
N GLY A 70 17.60 9.19 -10.84
CA GLY A 70 17.07 8.36 -11.93
C GLY A 70 16.85 6.88 -11.59
N LEU A 71 17.35 6.40 -10.44
CA LEU A 71 17.18 4.99 -10.05
C LEU A 71 15.84 4.76 -9.34
N THR A 72 15.25 3.59 -9.57
CA THR A 72 14.01 3.23 -8.90
C THR A 72 14.28 2.97 -7.41
N HIS A 73 13.37 3.37 -6.51
CA HIS A 73 13.51 3.13 -5.07
C HIS A 73 13.84 1.66 -4.72
N ARG A 74 13.27 0.70 -5.48
CA ARG A 74 13.56 -0.73 -5.34
C ARG A 74 15.04 -1.05 -5.57
N GLU A 75 15.65 -0.45 -6.58
CA GLU A 75 17.06 -0.68 -6.94
C GLU A 75 17.98 -0.09 -5.88
N LEU A 76 17.68 1.13 -5.42
CA LEU A 76 18.39 1.77 -4.31
C LEU A 76 18.32 0.92 -3.03
N PHE A 77 17.15 0.36 -2.73
CA PHE A 77 16.98 -0.53 -1.58
C PHE A 77 17.83 -1.80 -1.69
N ILE A 78 17.86 -2.43 -2.86
CA ILE A 78 18.67 -3.63 -3.11
C ILE A 78 20.16 -3.33 -2.90
N LYS A 79 20.67 -2.26 -3.51
CA LYS A 79 22.08 -1.84 -3.36
C LYS A 79 22.44 -1.55 -1.91
N THR A 80 21.59 -0.82 -1.20
CA THR A 80 21.84 -0.45 0.21
C THR A 80 21.77 -1.67 1.14
N SER A 81 20.87 -2.62 0.86
CA SER A 81 20.79 -3.90 1.59
C SER A 81 22.03 -4.76 1.39
N GLN A 82 22.58 -4.80 0.17
CA GLN A 82 23.85 -5.46 -0.10
C GLN A 82 25.00 -4.79 0.66
N LEU A 83 25.05 -3.45 0.67
CA LEU A 83 26.06 -2.68 1.42
C LEU A 83 26.04 -2.99 2.93
N TRP A 84 24.85 -3.11 3.54
CA TRP A 84 24.74 -3.49 4.95
C TRP A 84 25.32 -4.89 5.22
N LYS A 85 25.15 -5.83 4.29
CA LYS A 85 25.69 -7.19 4.44
C LYS A 85 27.22 -7.18 4.41
N SER A 86 27.82 -6.40 3.51
CA SER A 86 29.28 -6.26 3.38
C SER A 86 29.94 -5.39 4.46
N LEU A 87 29.15 -4.63 5.23
CA LEU A 87 29.64 -3.72 6.26
C LEU A 87 30.38 -4.47 7.39
N ALA A 88 31.47 -3.87 7.90
CA ALA A 88 32.24 -4.40 9.02
C ALA A 88 31.41 -4.44 10.33
N PRO A 89 31.69 -5.38 11.26
CA PRO A 89 30.95 -5.48 12.51
C PRO A 89 31.07 -4.21 13.38
N THR A 90 32.22 -3.54 13.36
CA THR A 90 32.49 -2.28 14.07
C THR A 90 31.57 -1.15 13.64
N GLU A 91 31.30 -1.03 12.34
CA GLU A 91 30.39 -0.02 11.82
C GLU A 91 28.93 -0.37 12.12
N LYS A 92 28.58 -1.68 12.17
CA LYS A 92 27.25 -2.13 12.61
C LYS A 92 27.02 -1.82 14.08
N GLU A 93 28.07 -1.89 14.89
CA GLU A 93 28.04 -1.65 16.34
C GLU A 93 27.58 -0.23 16.69
N LYS A 94 27.97 0.76 15.87
CA LYS A 94 27.46 2.14 16.02
C LYS A 94 25.93 2.17 15.97
N TRP A 95 25.34 1.50 14.98
CA TRP A 95 23.89 1.46 14.78
C TRP A 95 23.17 0.63 15.84
N THR A 96 23.79 -0.44 16.36
CA THR A 96 23.23 -1.24 17.45
C THR A 96 23.22 -0.47 18.76
N CYS A 97 24.32 0.23 19.10
CA CYS A 97 24.40 1.07 20.29
C CYS A 97 23.34 2.19 20.29
N GLU A 98 23.13 2.86 19.15
CA GLU A 98 22.06 3.86 19.01
C GLU A 98 20.66 3.24 19.22
N TYR A 99 20.43 2.06 18.66
CA TYR A 99 19.16 1.35 18.82
C TYR A 99 18.90 0.94 20.28
N GLU A 100 19.91 0.47 21.00
CA GLU A 100 19.77 0.08 22.40
C GLU A 100 19.40 1.26 23.29
N LYS A 101 20.02 2.42 23.07
CA LYS A 101 19.65 3.68 23.75
C LYS A 101 18.19 4.05 23.49
N ASP A 102 17.77 4.03 22.23
CA ASP A 102 16.39 4.33 21.86
C ASP A 102 15.40 3.30 22.41
N LYS A 103 15.80 2.03 22.50
CA LYS A 103 14.99 0.94 23.04
C LYS A 103 14.70 1.16 24.52
N ILE A 104 15.70 1.56 25.31
CA ILE A 104 15.50 1.89 26.74
C ILE A 104 14.47 3.02 26.88
N ILE A 105 14.64 4.10 26.11
CA ILE A 105 13.71 5.23 26.11
C ILE A 105 12.30 4.80 25.71
N TYR A 106 12.17 3.94 24.70
CA TYR A 106 10.89 3.40 24.27
C TYR A 106 10.23 2.54 25.36
N ASP A 107 10.99 1.65 26.00
CA ASP A 107 10.48 0.76 27.05
C ASP A 107 9.92 1.58 28.22
N ASP A 108 10.59 2.68 28.62
CA ASP A 108 10.11 3.59 29.65
C ASP A 108 8.84 4.35 29.24
N ARG A 109 8.81 4.88 28.00
CA ARG A 109 7.61 5.53 27.46
C ARG A 109 6.43 4.56 27.37
N TYR A 110 6.70 3.32 27.00
CA TYR A 110 5.68 2.28 26.86
C TYR A 110 5.10 1.85 28.21
N LYS A 111 5.94 1.73 29.25
CA LYS A 111 5.47 1.48 30.62
C LYS A 111 4.55 2.60 31.11
N LYS A 112 4.96 3.87 30.92
CA LYS A 112 4.14 5.04 31.25
C LYS A 112 2.82 5.05 30.48
N TYR A 113 2.85 4.73 29.20
CA TYR A 113 1.64 4.62 28.39
C TYR A 113 0.71 3.52 28.93
N MET A 114 1.22 2.34 29.26
CA MET A 114 0.40 1.25 29.79
C MET A 114 -0.22 1.57 31.15
N SER A 115 0.48 2.31 32.02
CA SER A 115 -0.09 2.75 33.30
C SER A 115 -1.19 3.80 33.15
N THR A 116 -1.25 4.52 32.02
CA THR A 116 -2.31 5.50 31.75
C THR A 116 -3.63 4.87 31.26
N LEU A 117 -3.59 3.59 30.84
CA LEU A 117 -4.73 2.93 30.24
C LEU A 117 -5.61 2.21 31.28
N ILE A 118 -6.92 2.33 31.10
CA ILE A 118 -7.92 1.61 31.89
C ILE A 118 -8.06 0.17 31.33
N PRO A 119 -8.27 -0.87 32.17
CA PRO A 119 -8.42 -2.25 31.70
C PRO A 119 -9.50 -2.42 30.60
N SER A 120 -10.61 -1.69 30.68
CA SER A 120 -11.66 -1.72 29.64
C SER A 120 -11.17 -1.19 28.28
N GLN A 121 -10.33 -0.16 28.28
CA GLN A 121 -9.72 0.38 27.06
C GLN A 121 -8.74 -0.64 26.46
N VAL A 122 -7.98 -1.36 27.29
CA VAL A 122 -7.07 -2.42 26.82
C VAL A 122 -7.84 -3.53 26.10
N GLU A 123 -8.98 -3.96 26.64
CA GLU A 123 -9.83 -4.97 25.99
C GLU A 123 -10.38 -4.46 24.65
N SER A 124 -10.87 -3.21 24.59
CA SER A 124 -11.34 -2.62 23.33
C SER A 124 -10.23 -2.55 22.25
N ILE A 125 -8.98 -2.27 22.66
CA ILE A 125 -7.81 -2.31 21.76
C ILE A 125 -7.56 -3.73 21.26
N ARG A 126 -7.70 -4.74 22.14
CA ARG A 126 -7.51 -6.15 21.81
C ARG A 126 -8.54 -6.64 20.79
N ASP A 127 -9.82 -6.35 21.03
CA ASP A 127 -10.92 -6.73 20.15
C ASP A 127 -10.78 -6.11 18.75
N LEU A 128 -10.44 -4.82 18.68
CA LEU A 128 -10.21 -4.15 17.40
C LEU A 128 -9.01 -4.74 16.66
N LYS A 129 -7.91 -5.05 17.36
CA LYS A 129 -6.74 -5.72 16.75
C LYS A 129 -7.11 -7.08 16.19
N GLU A 130 -7.88 -7.88 16.94
CA GLU A 130 -8.32 -9.20 16.49
C GLU A 130 -9.25 -9.11 15.27
N LYS A 131 -10.23 -8.20 15.30
CA LYS A 131 -11.12 -7.95 14.16
C LYS A 131 -10.34 -7.55 12.91
N GLN A 132 -9.40 -6.61 13.03
CA GLN A 132 -8.53 -6.20 11.93
C GLN A 132 -7.65 -7.34 11.41
N ALA A 133 -7.13 -8.21 12.29
CA ALA A 133 -6.34 -9.38 11.90
C ALA A 133 -7.19 -10.38 11.11
N LYS A 134 -8.40 -10.71 11.59
CA LYS A 134 -9.37 -11.57 10.90
C LYS A 134 -9.74 -11.00 9.52
N ASP A 135 -10.00 -9.70 9.44
CA ASP A 135 -10.30 -9.02 8.19
C ASP A 135 -9.13 -9.07 7.21
N LYS A 136 -7.89 -8.85 7.66
CA LYS A 136 -6.69 -8.98 6.81
C LYS A 136 -6.52 -10.40 6.27
N ILE A 137 -6.71 -11.42 7.11
CA ILE A 137 -6.66 -12.83 6.67
C ILE A 137 -7.75 -13.10 5.63
N ARG A 138 -8.98 -12.67 5.88
CA ARG A 138 -10.11 -12.81 4.94
C ARG A 138 -9.80 -12.14 3.60
N GLN A 139 -9.28 -10.91 3.63
CA GLN A 139 -8.89 -10.19 2.42
C GLN A 139 -7.72 -10.85 1.70
N GLY A 140 -6.73 -11.37 2.43
CA GLY A 140 -5.62 -12.15 1.89
C GLY A 140 -6.11 -13.38 1.12
N LYS A 141 -6.98 -14.19 1.73
CA LYS A 141 -7.60 -15.36 1.09
C LYS A 141 -8.40 -14.99 -0.17
N ARG A 142 -9.15 -13.88 -0.15
CA ARG A 142 -9.87 -13.38 -1.33
C ARG A 142 -8.93 -12.97 -2.47
N ARG A 143 -7.81 -12.31 -2.13
CA ARG A 143 -6.79 -11.91 -3.11
C ARG A 143 -6.12 -13.13 -3.73
N GLU A 144 -5.82 -14.14 -2.93
CA GLU A 144 -5.18 -15.36 -3.42
C GLU A 144 -6.08 -16.14 -4.37
N LYS A 145 -7.33 -16.40 -3.99
CA LYS A 145 -8.34 -17.00 -4.89
C LYS A 145 -8.51 -16.24 -6.20
N LYS A 146 -8.42 -14.91 -6.16
CA LYS A 146 -8.48 -14.07 -7.38
C LYS A 146 -7.23 -14.25 -8.25
N LYS A 147 -6.04 -14.31 -7.66
CA LYS A 147 -4.80 -14.58 -8.41
C LYS A 147 -4.85 -15.96 -9.04
N GLU A 148 -5.25 -16.99 -8.27
CA GLU A 148 -5.41 -18.36 -8.76
C GLU A 148 -6.38 -18.41 -9.95
N ALA A 149 -7.56 -17.80 -9.83
CA ALA A 149 -8.52 -17.73 -10.93
C ALA A 149 -7.96 -17.03 -12.18
N ASN A 150 -7.17 -15.96 -11.99
CA ASN A 150 -6.51 -15.26 -13.09
C ASN A 150 -5.40 -16.12 -13.73
N MET A 151 -4.62 -16.84 -12.91
CA MET A 151 -3.54 -17.73 -13.38
C MET A 151 -4.10 -18.92 -14.18
N LEU A 152 -5.26 -19.46 -13.77
CA LEU A 152 -5.98 -20.52 -14.48
C LEU A 152 -6.72 -20.02 -15.74
N GLY A 153 -6.68 -18.72 -16.03
CA GLY A 153 -7.34 -18.15 -17.21
C GLY A 153 -8.88 -18.19 -17.14
N LYS A 154 -9.47 -18.21 -15.93
CA LYS A 154 -10.92 -18.25 -15.76
C LYS A 154 -11.56 -17.06 -16.51
N PRO A 155 -12.54 -17.30 -17.42
CA PRO A 155 -13.21 -16.23 -18.14
C PRO A 155 -13.83 -15.20 -17.18
N ARG A 156 -13.72 -13.92 -17.56
CA ARG A 156 -14.29 -12.81 -16.78
C ARG A 156 -15.81 -12.79 -16.96
N TYR A 157 -16.53 -12.48 -15.88
CA TYR A 157 -17.98 -12.32 -15.92
C TYR A 157 -18.38 -11.23 -16.94
N PRO A 158 -19.34 -11.49 -17.85
CA PRO A 158 -19.87 -10.46 -18.73
C PRO A 158 -20.59 -9.42 -17.86
N GLY A 159 -20.14 -8.17 -17.89
CA GLY A 159 -20.65 -7.13 -16.98
C GLY A 159 -22.18 -6.97 -17.05
N ASN A 160 -22.78 -6.43 -15.99
CA ASN A 160 -24.21 -6.07 -15.98
C ASN A 160 -24.51 -5.01 -17.07
N GLY A 161 -25.77 -4.82 -17.47
CA GLY A 161 -26.19 -3.84 -18.50
C GLY A 161 -25.65 -2.43 -18.27
N PHE A 162 -25.62 -1.95 -17.02
CA PHE A 162 -24.96 -0.69 -16.67
C PHE A 162 -23.44 -0.71 -16.93
N THR A 163 -22.75 -1.81 -16.60
CA THR A 163 -21.31 -1.96 -16.90
C THR A 163 -21.06 -1.96 -18.40
N LEU A 164 -21.93 -2.60 -19.20
CA LEU A 164 -21.84 -2.58 -20.66
C LEU A 164 -22.08 -1.17 -21.22
N PHE A 165 -23.04 -0.43 -20.65
CA PHE A 165 -23.26 0.99 -20.97
C PHE A 165 -22.05 1.87 -20.61
N MET A 166 -21.43 1.68 -19.44
CA MET A 166 -20.19 2.38 -19.10
C MET A 166 -19.05 2.04 -20.08
N ILE A 167 -18.96 0.78 -20.50
CA ILE A 167 -18.01 0.34 -21.53
C ILE A 167 -18.33 0.98 -22.89
N SER A 168 -19.61 1.15 -23.24
CA SER A 168 -20.02 1.80 -24.51
C SER A 168 -19.69 3.30 -24.49
N LEU A 169 -19.85 3.98 -23.36
CA LEU A 169 -19.40 5.36 -23.18
C LEU A 169 -17.88 5.50 -23.37
N ASP A 170 -17.09 4.58 -22.80
CA ASP A 170 -15.63 4.55 -22.98
C ASP A 170 -15.22 4.33 -24.45
N ARG A 171 -16.07 3.66 -25.24
CA ARG A 171 -15.89 3.46 -26.69
C ARG A 171 -16.35 4.65 -27.54
N GLY A 172 -16.98 5.66 -26.93
CA GLY A 172 -17.57 6.79 -27.64
C GLY A 172 -18.93 6.47 -28.30
N GLU A 173 -19.52 5.32 -27.99
CA GLU A 173 -20.85 4.92 -28.45
C GLU A 173 -21.91 5.61 -27.57
N THR A 174 -22.11 6.91 -27.78
CA THR A 174 -23.21 7.63 -27.12
C THR A 174 -24.52 7.20 -27.76
N PRO A 175 -25.52 6.72 -26.99
CA PRO A 175 -26.88 6.62 -27.52
C PRO A 175 -27.32 8.03 -27.89
N SER A 176 -27.41 8.32 -29.18
CA SER A 176 -28.02 9.55 -29.67
C SER A 176 -29.41 9.65 -29.05
N LYS A 177 -29.77 10.83 -28.51
CA LYS A 177 -31.10 11.13 -27.99
C LYS A 177 -32.22 11.08 -29.05
N ASN A 178 -31.92 10.67 -30.28
CA ASN A 178 -32.93 10.33 -31.28
C ASN A 178 -33.61 9.00 -30.94
N VAL A 179 -34.38 9.02 -29.85
CA VAL A 179 -35.44 8.04 -29.65
C VAL A 179 -36.60 8.54 -30.50
N GLU A 180 -36.75 8.00 -31.71
CA GLU A 180 -38.02 8.14 -32.43
C GLU A 180 -39.13 7.70 -31.48
N ARG A 181 -40.00 8.65 -31.14
CA ARG A 181 -41.15 8.40 -30.28
C ARG A 181 -42.03 7.39 -30.99
N TRP A 182 -42.14 6.18 -30.44
CA TRP A 182 -43.04 5.15 -30.95
C TRP A 182 -44.44 5.73 -31.14
N PRO A 183 -45.06 5.56 -32.32
CA PRO A 183 -46.42 6.03 -32.56
C PRO A 183 -47.37 5.33 -31.58
N ARG A 184 -48.24 6.11 -30.95
CA ARG A 184 -49.29 5.63 -30.05
C ARG A 184 -50.45 5.04 -30.82
#